data_AF-A0A1Y3RXL8-F1
#
_entry.id   AF-A0A1Y3RXL8-F1
#
_cell.length_a   1.000
_cell.length_b   1.000
_cell.length_c   1.000
_cell.angle_alpha   90.00
_cell.angle_beta   90.00
_cell.angle_gamma   90.00
#
_symmetry.space_group_name_H-M   'P 1'
#
loop_
_entity.id
_entity.type
_entity.pdbx_description
1 polymer ?
#
loop_
_entity_poly.entity_id
_entity_poly.type
_entity_poly.pdbx_seq_one_letter_code
_entity_poly.pdbx_strand_id
1 'polypeptide(L)'
;YSGTLRLRDTVALAGREKLKITEMRIPSKGEIVRTDTAYPGEIVILPSDSVRLNDVLGDQTRLPRKRWREAPLPMLRTTIAPKTAAQRERLLDALTQLADTDPLLRCEVDSITHEIILSFLGRVQLEVVSALLSEKYKIETVVKEPTVIYMERPLKAASHTIHIEVPPNPFWASIGLSVTPLPLGSGVQYESRVSLGYLNQSFQNAVRDGIRYGLEQGLFGWNVTD
;
A
#
# COMPACT_ATOMS: atom_id res chain seq x y z
N TYR A 1 8.39 -16.07 16.96
CA TYR A 1 9.55 -15.86 16.06
C TYR A 1 10.68 -16.77 16.52
N SER A 2 11.52 -17.26 15.61
CA SER A 2 12.52 -18.30 15.88
C SER A 2 13.75 -18.13 14.99
N GLY A 3 14.87 -18.73 15.38
CA GLY A 3 16.14 -18.68 14.65
C GLY A 3 17.13 -17.69 15.25
N THR A 4 18.33 -17.63 14.67
CA THR A 4 19.42 -16.78 15.12
C THR A 4 19.94 -16.01 13.92
N LEU A 5 20.15 -14.71 14.07
CA LEU A 5 20.79 -13.87 13.05
C LEU A 5 22.24 -13.65 13.44
N ARG A 6 23.17 -13.81 12.51
CA ARG A 6 24.59 -13.50 12.72
C ARG A 6 25.07 -12.45 11.73
N LEU A 7 26.11 -11.74 12.14
CA LEU A 7 26.79 -10.81 11.26
C LEU A 7 27.30 -11.56 10.02
N ARG A 8 27.13 -10.94 8.84
CA ARG A 8 27.47 -11.48 7.51
C ARG A 8 26.56 -12.59 7.00
N ASP A 9 25.52 -12.97 7.74
CA ASP A 9 24.50 -13.88 7.22
C ASP A 9 23.79 -13.27 6.02
N THR A 10 23.40 -14.15 5.10
CA THR A 10 22.58 -13.79 3.94
C THR A 10 21.21 -14.42 4.13
N VAL A 11 20.22 -13.60 4.47
CA VAL A 11 18.88 -14.03 4.84
C VAL A 11 17.91 -13.73 3.70
N ALA A 12 16.98 -14.64 3.42
CA ALA A 12 15.94 -14.37 2.42
C ALA A 12 14.98 -13.29 2.94
N LEU A 13 14.67 -12.28 2.12
CA LEU A 13 13.47 -11.47 2.31
C LEU A 13 12.33 -12.18 1.59
N ALA A 14 11.26 -12.54 2.31
CA ALA A 14 10.18 -13.35 1.75
C ALA A 14 9.60 -12.71 0.47
N GLY A 15 9.82 -13.37 -0.68
CA GLY A 15 9.35 -12.91 -2.00
C GLY A 15 10.24 -11.87 -2.71
N ARG A 16 11.43 -11.55 -2.20
CA ARG A 16 12.40 -10.60 -2.80
C ARG A 16 13.84 -11.14 -2.78
N GLU A 17 14.79 -10.30 -3.19
CA GLU A 17 16.23 -10.58 -3.12
C GLU A 17 16.72 -10.84 -1.70
N LYS A 18 17.87 -11.53 -1.57
CA LYS A 18 18.46 -11.85 -0.29
C LYS A 18 19.07 -10.60 0.35
N LEU A 19 18.86 -10.42 1.66
CA LEU A 19 19.48 -9.39 2.47
C LEU A 19 20.77 -9.92 3.10
N LYS A 20 21.88 -9.23 2.89
CA LYS A 20 23.12 -9.49 3.62
C LYS A 20 23.20 -8.62 4.86
N ILE A 21 23.39 -9.24 6.02
CA ILE A 21 23.53 -8.54 7.30
C ILE A 21 24.96 -8.02 7.42
N THR A 22 25.13 -6.72 7.32
CA THR A 22 26.46 -6.06 7.40
C THR A 22 26.74 -5.50 8.79
N GLU A 23 25.70 -5.08 9.50
CA GLU A 23 25.76 -4.52 10.85
C GLU A 23 24.48 -4.89 11.61
N MET A 24 24.61 -5.15 12.92
CA MET A 24 23.47 -5.30 13.82
C MET A 24 23.70 -4.53 15.11
N ARG A 25 22.63 -3.93 15.63
CA ARG A 25 22.64 -3.27 16.94
C ARG A 25 21.44 -3.70 17.77
N ILE A 26 21.62 -3.75 19.09
CA ILE A 26 20.54 -4.04 20.03
C ILE A 26 20.43 -2.91 21.07
N PRO A 27 19.21 -2.50 21.44
CA PRO A 27 19.01 -1.61 22.57
C PRO A 27 19.25 -2.39 23.87
N SER A 28 20.24 -1.99 24.66
CA SER A 28 20.60 -2.61 25.94
C SER A 28 20.87 -1.52 26.98
N LYS A 29 20.15 -1.57 28.10
CA LYS A 29 20.29 -0.61 29.22
C LYS A 29 20.21 0.87 28.82
N GLY A 30 19.41 1.19 27.80
CA GLY A 30 19.24 2.57 27.31
C GLY A 30 20.28 3.01 26.27
N GLU A 31 21.24 2.15 25.93
CA GLU A 31 22.23 2.40 24.88
C GLU A 31 22.00 1.48 23.67
N ILE A 32 22.40 1.94 22.48
CA ILE A 32 22.37 1.13 21.27
C ILE A 32 23.77 0.56 21.05
N VAL A 33 23.93 -0.75 21.27
CA VAL A 33 25.24 -1.43 21.23
C VAL A 33 25.33 -2.33 20.01
N ARG A 34 26.52 -2.41 19.39
CA ARG A 34 26.78 -3.35 18.30
C ARG A 34 26.79 -4.79 18.82
N THR A 35 26.24 -5.71 18.04
CA THR A 35 26.28 -7.14 18.33
C THR A 35 26.56 -7.95 17.06
N ASP A 36 27.23 -9.09 17.22
CA ASP A 36 27.50 -10.02 16.13
C ASP A 36 26.43 -11.11 16.00
N THR A 37 25.57 -11.25 17.00
CA THR A 37 24.53 -12.29 17.04
C THR A 37 23.27 -11.76 17.71
N ALA A 38 22.11 -12.15 17.16
CA ALA A 38 20.81 -11.88 17.75
C ALA A 38 19.97 -13.15 17.87
N TYR A 39 19.30 -13.30 19.02
CA TYR A 39 18.56 -14.48 19.44
C TYR A 39 17.04 -14.29 19.36
N PRO A 40 16.24 -15.38 19.37
CA PRO A 40 14.79 -15.27 19.40
C PRO A 40 14.30 -14.40 20.57
N GLY A 41 13.44 -13.43 20.27
CA GLY A 41 12.84 -12.54 21.27
C GLY A 41 13.56 -11.20 21.43
N GLU A 42 14.73 -11.02 20.83
CA GLU A 42 15.44 -9.75 20.82
C GLU A 42 14.90 -8.80 19.75
N ILE A 43 14.90 -7.50 20.06
CA ILE A 43 14.65 -6.43 19.10
C ILE A 43 15.99 -5.96 18.56
N VAL A 44 16.17 -6.04 17.24
CA VAL A 44 17.42 -5.74 16.57
C VAL A 44 17.21 -4.60 15.58
N ILE A 45 18.17 -3.68 15.55
CA ILE A 45 18.25 -2.62 14.56
C ILE A 45 19.20 -3.07 13.46
N LEU A 46 18.66 -3.21 12.24
CA LEU A 46 19.38 -3.59 11.03
C LEU A 46 19.38 -2.40 10.07
N PRO A 47 20.53 -1.79 9.76
CA PRO A 47 20.61 -0.80 8.70
C PRO A 47 20.34 -1.46 7.34
N SER A 48 19.27 -1.02 6.65
CA SER A 48 18.96 -1.50 5.30
C SER A 48 18.02 -0.54 4.58
N ASP A 49 18.25 -0.36 3.28
CA ASP A 49 17.39 0.41 2.39
C ASP A 49 16.33 -0.47 1.68
N SER A 50 16.49 -1.81 1.74
CA SER A 50 15.65 -2.76 0.99
C SER A 50 14.50 -3.35 1.79
N VAL A 51 14.53 -3.23 3.11
CA VAL A 51 13.52 -3.80 4.01
C VAL A 51 12.37 -2.81 4.18
N ARG A 52 11.15 -3.29 3.95
CA ARG A 52 9.92 -2.52 4.19
C ARG A 52 9.21 -2.99 5.46
N LEU A 53 8.30 -2.16 5.96
CA LEU A 53 7.46 -2.51 7.10
C LEU A 53 6.64 -3.78 6.79
N ASN A 54 6.53 -4.68 7.78
CA ASN A 54 5.93 -6.01 7.66
C ASN A 54 6.64 -7.02 6.74
N ASP A 55 7.85 -6.72 6.25
CA ASP A 55 8.67 -7.73 5.58
C ASP A 55 9.10 -8.83 6.56
N VAL A 56 9.24 -10.05 6.03
CA VAL A 56 9.67 -11.21 6.79
C VAL A 56 11.10 -11.56 6.42
N LEU A 57 11.98 -11.55 7.42
CA LEU A 57 13.35 -12.04 7.29
C LEU A 57 13.37 -13.55 7.57
N GLY A 58 13.73 -14.33 6.56
CA GLY A 58 13.84 -15.79 6.62
C GLY A 58 12.62 -16.52 6.05
N ASP A 59 12.30 -17.65 6.65
CA ASP A 59 11.26 -18.56 6.16
C ASP A 59 9.86 -18.15 6.67
N GLN A 60 9.02 -17.67 5.76
CA GLN A 60 7.65 -17.23 6.07
C GLN A 60 6.75 -18.37 6.55
N THR A 61 7.02 -19.62 6.15
CA THR A 61 6.20 -20.78 6.53
C THR A 61 6.26 -21.11 8.01
N ARG A 62 7.31 -20.64 8.70
CA ARG A 62 7.54 -20.86 10.14
C ARG A 62 6.89 -19.80 11.02
N LEU A 63 6.19 -18.82 10.44
CA LEU A 63 5.51 -17.80 11.24
C LEU A 63 4.28 -18.39 11.95
N PRO A 64 4.15 -18.19 13.27
CA PRO A 64 3.09 -18.83 14.07
C PRO A 64 1.67 -18.27 13.83
N ARG A 65 1.49 -17.26 12.97
CA ARG A 65 0.18 -16.65 12.68
C ARG A 65 0.02 -16.35 11.18
N LYS A 66 -1.20 -16.56 10.66
CA LYS A 66 -1.66 -15.92 9.42
C LYS A 66 -1.47 -14.41 9.58
N ARG A 67 -0.88 -13.79 8.55
CA ARG A 67 -0.64 -12.34 8.40
C ARG A 67 -1.82 -11.54 8.96
N TRP A 68 -1.51 -10.45 9.67
CA TRP A 68 -2.49 -9.45 10.12
C TRP A 68 -3.43 -9.14 8.95
N ARG A 69 -4.72 -9.47 9.08
CA ARG A 69 -5.63 -9.53 7.93
C ARG A 69 -6.25 -8.20 7.53
N GLU A 70 -6.12 -7.17 8.33
CA GLU A 70 -6.70 -5.87 8.02
C GLU A 70 -5.66 -4.81 8.38
N ALA A 71 -4.94 -4.31 7.38
CA ALA A 71 -4.31 -3.01 7.54
C ALA A 71 -5.47 -2.01 7.58
N PRO A 72 -5.62 -1.20 8.65
CA PRO A 72 -6.61 -0.14 8.66
C PRO A 72 -6.47 0.70 7.38
N LEU A 73 -7.58 0.99 6.71
CA LEU A 73 -7.55 1.95 5.62
C LEU A 73 -7.49 3.37 6.22
N PRO A 74 -6.77 4.30 5.59
CA PRO A 74 -6.85 5.71 5.95
C PRO A 74 -8.33 6.16 5.94
N MET A 75 -8.74 6.95 6.93
CA MET A 75 -10.15 7.41 7.05
C MET A 75 -10.33 8.86 6.61
N LEU A 76 -9.25 9.64 6.70
CA LEU A 76 -9.23 11.06 6.39
C LEU A 76 -8.25 11.35 5.27
N ARG A 77 -8.54 12.39 4.50
CA ARG A 77 -7.62 12.96 3.50
C ARG A 77 -7.60 14.47 3.57
N THR A 78 -6.47 15.06 3.20
CA THR A 78 -6.32 16.52 3.06
C THR A 78 -5.38 16.87 1.92
N THR A 79 -5.49 18.10 1.40
CA THR A 79 -4.46 18.68 0.56
C THR A 79 -3.37 19.29 1.43
N ILE A 80 -2.11 18.98 1.10
CA ILE A 80 -0.93 19.59 1.72
C ILE A 80 -0.08 20.26 0.65
N ALA A 81 0.45 21.45 0.94
CA ALA A 81 1.35 22.17 0.05
C ALA A 81 2.46 22.83 0.87
N PRO A 82 3.67 23.02 0.31
CA PRO A 82 4.67 23.85 0.99
C PRO A 82 4.22 25.31 0.95
N LYS A 83 4.63 26.12 1.93
CA LYS A 83 4.44 27.58 1.86
C LYS A 83 5.15 28.20 0.65
N THR A 84 6.26 27.59 0.22
CA THR A 84 7.06 28.06 -0.91
C THR A 84 7.05 27.03 -2.02
N ALA A 85 6.61 27.41 -3.23
CA ALA A 85 6.48 26.50 -4.37
C ALA A 85 7.78 25.76 -4.73
N ALA A 86 8.95 26.40 -4.53
CA ALA A 86 10.26 25.80 -4.74
C ALA A 86 10.55 24.58 -3.85
N GLN A 87 9.83 24.40 -2.73
CA GLN A 87 9.99 23.28 -1.81
C GLN A 87 9.07 22.09 -2.14
N ARG A 88 8.30 22.14 -3.23
CA ARG A 88 7.31 21.12 -3.57
C ARG A 88 7.93 19.73 -3.73
N GLU A 89 9.03 19.63 -4.47
CA GLU A 89 9.73 18.36 -4.70
C GLU A 89 10.27 17.79 -3.38
N ARG A 90 10.93 18.62 -2.58
CA ARG A 90 11.41 18.23 -1.23
C ARG A 90 10.28 17.80 -0.30
N LEU A 91 9.09 18.39 -0.42
CA LEU A 91 7.93 17.97 0.36
C LEU A 91 7.45 16.59 -0.07
N LEU A 92 7.36 16.32 -1.38
CA LEU A 92 6.98 15.01 -1.91
C LEU A 92 7.96 13.92 -1.45
N ASP A 93 9.26 14.19 -1.51
CA ASP A 93 10.29 13.27 -1.02
C ASP A 93 10.13 12.99 0.48
N ALA A 94 9.93 14.03 1.28
CA ALA A 94 9.74 13.90 2.72
C ALA A 94 8.47 13.11 3.07
N LEU A 95 7.35 13.40 2.41
CA LEU A 95 6.08 12.68 2.60
C LEU A 95 6.19 11.21 2.18
N THR A 96 6.91 10.92 1.09
CA THR A 96 7.17 9.55 0.65
C THR A 96 7.97 8.77 1.69
N GLN A 97 9.02 9.39 2.24
CA GLN A 97 9.80 8.78 3.33
C GLN A 97 8.96 8.54 4.60
N LEU A 98 8.06 9.47 4.94
CA LEU A 98 7.16 9.29 6.08
C LEU A 98 6.16 8.16 5.82
N ALA A 99 5.56 8.09 4.63
CA ALA A 99 4.65 7.01 4.23
C ALA A 99 5.32 5.63 4.23
N ASP A 100 6.62 5.56 3.92
CA ASP A 100 7.38 4.32 4.00
C ASP A 100 7.54 3.79 5.43
N THR A 101 7.50 4.69 6.42
CA THR A 101 7.58 4.34 7.85
C THR A 101 6.23 4.05 8.50
N ASP A 102 5.15 4.59 7.94
CA ASP A 102 3.79 4.45 8.47
C ASP A 102 2.82 3.99 7.36
N PRO A 103 2.38 2.71 7.37
CA PRO A 103 1.53 2.15 6.31
C PRO A 103 0.13 2.79 6.25
N LEU A 104 -0.26 3.53 7.28
CA LEU A 104 -1.54 4.24 7.36
C LEU A 104 -1.46 5.65 6.79
N LEU A 105 -0.24 6.12 6.49
CA LEU A 105 0.00 7.37 5.80
C LEU A 105 0.20 7.08 4.31
N ARG A 106 -0.61 7.71 3.45
CA ARG A 106 -0.47 7.60 1.99
C ARG A 106 -0.37 8.98 1.38
N CYS A 107 0.60 9.16 0.51
CA CYS A 107 0.80 10.37 -0.26
C CYS A 107 0.57 10.05 -1.73
N GLU A 108 -0.26 10.86 -2.39
CA GLU A 108 -0.48 10.79 -3.84
C GLU A 108 -0.55 12.20 -4.42
N VAL A 109 -0.30 12.30 -5.73
CA VAL A 109 -0.48 13.55 -6.46
C VAL A 109 -1.72 13.38 -7.33
N ASP A 110 -2.69 14.26 -7.13
CA ASP A 110 -3.91 14.26 -7.93
C ASP A 110 -3.56 14.58 -9.39
N SER A 111 -4.02 13.73 -10.31
CA SER A 111 -3.64 13.82 -11.73
C SER A 111 -4.31 15.00 -12.46
N ILE A 112 -5.40 15.53 -11.91
CA ILE A 112 -6.20 16.60 -12.54
C ILE A 112 -5.80 17.97 -11.97
N THR A 113 -5.75 18.08 -10.65
CA THR A 113 -5.48 19.33 -9.92
C THR A 113 -4.00 19.54 -9.64
N HIS A 114 -3.19 18.48 -9.74
CA HIS A 114 -1.78 18.47 -9.31
C HIS A 114 -1.58 18.87 -7.85
N GLU A 115 -2.63 18.81 -7.02
CA GLU A 115 -2.51 18.96 -5.58
C GLU A 115 -1.88 17.70 -4.96
N ILE A 116 -1.15 17.87 -3.85
CA ILE A 116 -0.61 16.73 -3.10
C ILE A 116 -1.66 16.33 -2.07
N ILE A 117 -2.17 15.11 -2.18
CA ILE A 117 -3.18 14.55 -1.29
C ILE A 117 -2.47 13.67 -0.28
N LEU A 118 -2.72 13.93 1.00
CA LEU A 118 -2.26 13.13 2.12
C LEU A 118 -3.46 12.44 2.77
N SER A 119 -3.44 11.11 2.75
CA SER A 119 -4.42 10.27 3.43
C SER A 119 -3.84 9.68 4.72
N PHE A 120 -4.63 9.69 5.79
CA PHE A 120 -4.19 9.31 7.14
C PHE A 120 -5.37 8.77 7.97
N LEU A 121 -5.06 8.14 9.11
CA LEU A 121 -6.06 7.52 9.99
C LEU A 121 -6.84 8.56 10.81
N GLY A 122 -6.17 9.56 11.37
CA GLY A 122 -6.79 10.52 12.29
C GLY A 122 -6.05 11.84 12.43
N ARG A 123 -6.72 12.88 12.94
CA ARG A 123 -6.19 14.26 13.04
C ARG A 123 -4.84 14.35 13.78
N VAL A 124 -4.65 13.56 14.84
CA VAL A 124 -3.38 13.52 15.59
C VAL A 124 -2.21 13.11 14.69
N GLN A 125 -2.41 12.15 13.79
CA GLN A 125 -1.37 11.71 12.85
C GLN A 125 -0.94 12.85 11.92
N LEU A 126 -1.89 13.67 11.46
CA LEU A 126 -1.61 14.85 10.64
C LEU A 126 -0.76 15.87 11.40
N GLU A 127 -1.07 16.15 12.67
CA GLU A 127 -0.29 17.06 13.51
C GLU A 127 1.16 16.60 13.68
N VAL A 128 1.37 15.30 13.92
CA VAL A 128 2.71 14.70 14.02
C VAL A 128 3.45 14.82 12.69
N VAL A 129 2.79 14.53 11.56
CA VAL A 129 3.40 14.66 10.23
C VAL A 129 3.82 16.11 9.96
N SER A 130 2.96 17.09 10.25
CA SER A 130 3.29 18.51 10.10
C SER A 130 4.46 18.93 11.00
N ALA A 131 4.53 18.45 12.24
CA ALA A 131 5.65 18.70 13.13
C ALA A 131 6.96 18.10 12.58
N LEU A 132 6.93 16.85 12.11
CA LEU A 132 8.11 16.20 11.52
C LEU A 132 8.61 16.94 10.26
N LEU A 133 7.70 17.39 9.39
CA LEU A 133 8.06 18.18 8.21
C LEU A 133 8.76 19.49 8.60
N SER A 134 8.28 20.16 9.63
CA SER A 134 8.90 21.40 10.13
C SER A 134 10.24 21.14 10.83
N GLU A 135 10.28 20.21 11.78
CA GLU A 135 11.44 19.99 12.65
C GLU A 135 12.59 19.28 11.94
N LYS A 136 12.28 18.19 11.22
CA LYS A 136 13.28 17.32 10.58
C LYS A 136 13.62 17.79 9.17
N TYR A 137 12.61 18.12 8.37
CA TYR A 137 12.79 18.45 6.95
C TYR A 137 12.94 19.96 6.68
N LYS A 138 12.65 20.81 7.68
CA LYS A 138 12.66 22.27 7.59
C LYS A 138 11.73 22.80 6.49
N ILE A 139 10.57 22.16 6.34
CA ILE A 139 9.53 22.52 5.37
C ILE A 139 8.31 23.00 6.15
N GLU A 140 7.91 24.24 5.91
CA GLU A 140 6.64 24.75 6.42
C GLU A 140 5.53 24.44 5.41
N THR A 141 4.44 23.84 5.89
CA THR A 141 3.32 23.41 5.04
C THR A 141 2.04 24.15 5.35
N VAL A 142 1.21 24.32 4.33
CA VAL A 142 -0.19 24.73 4.43
C VAL A 142 -1.04 23.50 4.20
N VAL A 143 -1.97 23.24 5.11
CA VAL A 143 -2.86 22.08 5.07
C VAL A 143 -4.30 22.58 5.04
N LYS A 144 -5.13 22.01 4.14
CA LYS A 144 -6.57 22.30 4.11
C LYS A 144 -7.30 21.52 5.21
N GLU A 145 -8.56 21.86 5.46
CA GLU A 145 -9.39 21.11 6.41
C GLU A 145 -9.53 19.65 5.97
N PRO A 146 -9.24 18.67 6.85
CA PRO A 146 -9.38 17.26 6.52
C PRO A 146 -10.82 16.88 6.18
N THR A 147 -10.98 16.04 5.16
CA THR A 147 -12.26 15.48 4.72
C THR A 147 -12.25 13.96 4.86
N VAL A 148 -13.43 13.37 4.97
CA VAL A 148 -13.58 11.90 5.00
C VAL A 148 -13.39 11.31 3.61
N ILE A 149 -12.79 10.12 3.55
CA ILE A 149 -12.71 9.36 2.30
C ILE A 149 -14.03 8.61 2.12
N TYR A 150 -14.76 8.94 1.07
CA TYR A 150 -15.95 8.18 0.68
C TYR A 150 -15.54 6.97 -0.16
N MET A 151 -16.29 5.88 0.00
CA MET A 151 -16.16 4.66 -0.78
C MET A 151 -17.56 4.21 -1.19
N GLU A 152 -17.65 3.54 -2.33
CA GLU A 152 -18.89 2.96 -2.84
C GLU A 152 -18.89 1.44 -2.68
N ARG A 153 -20.07 0.85 -2.53
CA ARG A 153 -20.23 -0.61 -2.50
C ARG A 153 -21.54 -1.06 -3.14
N PRO A 154 -21.58 -2.23 -3.79
CA PRO A 154 -22.84 -2.82 -4.22
C PRO A 154 -23.71 -3.20 -3.02
N LEU A 155 -25.03 -3.10 -3.16
CA LEU A 155 -25.98 -3.56 -2.14
C LEU A 155 -26.62 -4.92 -2.47
N LYS A 156 -26.59 -5.30 -3.74
CA LYS A 156 -27.24 -6.51 -4.26
C LYS A 156 -26.35 -7.15 -5.33
N ALA A 157 -26.52 -8.45 -5.50
CA ALA A 157 -25.91 -9.17 -6.60
C ALA A 157 -26.49 -8.71 -7.94
N ALA A 158 -25.63 -8.54 -8.94
CA ALA A 158 -26.03 -8.22 -10.30
C ALA A 158 -25.10 -8.91 -11.30
N SER A 159 -25.62 -9.26 -12.48
CA SER A 159 -24.84 -9.80 -13.56
C SER A 159 -25.19 -9.09 -14.86
N HIS A 160 -24.19 -8.79 -15.67
CA HIS A 160 -24.38 -8.14 -16.96
C HIS A 160 -23.33 -8.62 -17.95
N THR A 161 -23.70 -8.67 -19.24
CA THR A 161 -22.78 -9.05 -20.32
C THR A 161 -22.80 -7.95 -21.37
N ILE A 162 -21.61 -7.50 -21.74
CA ILE A 162 -21.42 -6.56 -22.83
C ILE A 162 -20.82 -7.28 -24.04
N HIS A 163 -21.19 -6.81 -25.23
CA HIS A 163 -20.57 -7.19 -26.49
C HIS A 163 -19.71 -6.02 -26.96
N ILE A 164 -18.45 -6.30 -27.28
CA ILE A 164 -17.46 -5.32 -27.70
C ILE A 164 -17.26 -5.49 -29.20
N GLU A 165 -17.67 -4.48 -29.95
CA GLU A 165 -17.51 -4.37 -31.39
C GLU A 165 -17.00 -2.96 -31.70
N VAL A 166 -15.82 -2.85 -32.30
CA VAL A 166 -15.18 -1.57 -32.62
C VAL A 166 -14.82 -1.55 -34.10
N PRO A 167 -15.65 -0.99 -35.00
CA PRO A 167 -15.31 -0.88 -36.41
C PRO A 167 -13.99 -0.11 -36.61
N PRO A 168 -13.10 -0.49 -37.56
CA PRO A 168 -13.24 -1.56 -38.56
C PRO A 168 -12.74 -2.93 -38.08
N ASN A 169 -12.47 -3.10 -36.77
CA ASN A 169 -11.94 -4.34 -36.22
C ASN A 169 -12.95 -5.50 -36.44
N PRO A 170 -12.58 -6.57 -37.16
CA PRO A 170 -13.49 -7.69 -37.43
C PRO A 170 -13.64 -8.64 -36.23
N PHE A 171 -12.88 -8.45 -35.15
CA PHE A 171 -12.94 -9.31 -33.97
C PHE A 171 -14.08 -8.92 -33.03
N TRP A 172 -14.97 -9.87 -32.77
CA TRP A 172 -16.02 -9.75 -31.76
C TRP A 172 -15.51 -10.26 -30.40
N ALA A 173 -15.82 -9.53 -29.33
CA ALA A 173 -15.57 -10.00 -27.98
C ALA A 173 -16.82 -9.83 -27.11
N SER A 174 -16.95 -10.65 -26.07
CA SER A 174 -17.99 -10.48 -25.07
C SER A 174 -17.41 -10.68 -23.68
N ILE A 175 -17.84 -9.85 -22.73
CA ILE A 175 -17.42 -9.93 -21.34
C ILE A 175 -18.67 -9.95 -20.47
N GLY A 176 -18.87 -11.07 -19.78
CA GLY A 176 -19.90 -11.23 -18.76
C GLY A 176 -19.29 -11.10 -17.37
N LEU A 177 -19.85 -10.23 -16.54
CA LEU A 177 -19.44 -10.04 -15.15
C LEU A 177 -20.62 -10.34 -14.22
N SER A 178 -20.30 -10.91 -13.06
CA SER A 178 -21.23 -11.04 -11.94
C SER A 178 -20.58 -10.41 -10.71
N VAL A 179 -21.26 -9.43 -10.13
CA VAL A 179 -20.81 -8.69 -8.96
C VAL A 179 -21.73 -9.02 -7.79
N THR A 180 -21.15 -9.30 -6.63
CA THR A 180 -21.88 -9.62 -5.40
C THR A 180 -21.27 -8.84 -4.24
N PRO A 181 -22.09 -8.26 -3.34
CA PRO A 181 -21.58 -7.56 -2.17
C PRO A 181 -20.88 -8.51 -1.21
N LEU A 182 -19.83 -8.01 -0.56
CA LEU A 182 -19.08 -8.73 0.46
C LEU A 182 -19.29 -8.10 1.86
N PRO A 183 -18.93 -8.83 2.94
CA PRO A 183 -18.86 -8.23 4.26
C PRO A 183 -17.90 -7.02 4.26
N LEU A 184 -18.18 -6.04 5.11
CA LEU A 184 -17.33 -4.86 5.25
C LEU A 184 -15.87 -5.23 5.56
N GLY A 185 -14.93 -4.58 4.88
CA GLY A 185 -13.50 -4.84 5.00
C GLY A 185 -12.99 -6.05 4.23
N SER A 186 -13.83 -6.71 3.43
CA SER A 186 -13.42 -7.84 2.58
C SER A 186 -12.55 -7.42 1.39
N GLY A 187 -12.61 -6.15 1.02
CA GLY A 187 -11.96 -5.59 -0.16
C GLY A 187 -12.55 -6.13 -1.46
N VAL A 188 -11.88 -5.80 -2.57
CA VAL A 188 -12.23 -6.31 -3.89
C VAL A 188 -11.68 -7.72 -4.08
N GLN A 189 -12.56 -8.67 -4.38
CA GLN A 189 -12.20 -10.05 -4.73
C GLN A 189 -12.58 -10.33 -6.19
N TYR A 190 -11.67 -10.96 -6.93
CA TYR A 190 -11.87 -11.32 -8.32
C TYR A 190 -11.64 -12.82 -8.51
N GLU A 191 -12.58 -13.48 -9.17
CA GLU A 191 -12.50 -14.87 -9.58
C GLU A 191 -12.88 -15.00 -11.06
N SER A 192 -12.05 -15.70 -11.84
CA SER A 192 -12.39 -16.07 -13.22
C SER A 192 -12.95 -17.49 -13.24
N ARG A 193 -14.14 -17.66 -13.82
CA ARG A 193 -14.75 -18.98 -14.07
C ARG A 193 -14.39 -19.53 -15.45
N VAL A 194 -13.60 -18.81 -16.25
CA VAL A 194 -13.24 -19.20 -17.62
C VAL A 194 -11.97 -20.04 -17.59
N SER A 195 -12.01 -21.23 -18.20
CA SER A 195 -10.84 -22.10 -18.25
C SER A 195 -9.75 -21.55 -19.16
N LEU A 196 -8.49 -21.85 -18.85
CA LEU A 196 -7.34 -21.41 -19.64
C LEU A 196 -7.31 -21.96 -21.07
N GLY A 197 -8.04 -23.06 -21.32
CA GLY A 197 -8.19 -23.62 -22.65
C GLY A 197 -9.15 -22.82 -23.55
N TYR A 198 -10.10 -22.08 -22.95
CA TYR A 198 -11.05 -21.23 -23.69
C TYR A 198 -10.54 -19.80 -23.88
N LEU A 199 -9.88 -19.24 -22.87
CA LEU A 199 -9.31 -17.90 -22.94
C LEU A 199 -7.94 -17.89 -22.27
N ASN A 200 -6.92 -17.44 -23.00
CA ASN A 200 -5.55 -17.42 -22.49
C ASN A 200 -5.43 -16.55 -21.23
N GLN A 201 -4.39 -16.81 -20.42
CA GLN A 201 -4.18 -16.07 -19.17
C GLN A 201 -3.98 -14.58 -19.40
N SER A 202 -3.38 -14.18 -20.53
CA SER A 202 -3.09 -12.78 -20.85
C SER A 202 -4.38 -11.95 -20.98
N PHE A 203 -5.40 -12.47 -21.67
CA PHE A 203 -6.71 -11.82 -21.78
C PHE A 203 -7.45 -11.82 -20.44
N GLN A 204 -7.37 -12.91 -19.68
CA GLN A 204 -7.96 -12.93 -18.33
C GLN A 204 -7.32 -11.90 -17.38
N ASN A 205 -6.01 -11.68 -17.49
CA ASN A 205 -5.31 -10.63 -16.75
C ASN A 205 -5.76 -9.24 -17.21
N ALA A 206 -5.87 -9.01 -18.52
CA ALA A 206 -6.35 -7.74 -19.06
C ALA A 206 -7.77 -7.40 -18.59
N VAL A 207 -8.68 -8.38 -18.55
CA VAL A 207 -10.03 -8.21 -18.00
C VAL A 207 -9.99 -7.86 -16.51
N ARG A 208 -9.17 -8.57 -15.72
CA ARG A 208 -8.99 -8.27 -14.30
C ARG A 208 -8.48 -6.84 -14.07
N ASP A 209 -7.50 -6.41 -14.86
CA ASP A 209 -6.91 -5.09 -14.72
C ASP A 209 -7.90 -3.99 -15.16
N GLY A 210 -8.71 -4.25 -16.20
CA GLY A 210 -9.82 -3.38 -16.60
C GLY A 210 -10.92 -3.27 -15.54
N ILE A 211 -11.25 -4.37 -14.84
CA ILE A 211 -12.18 -4.34 -13.70
C ILE A 211 -11.61 -3.49 -12.57
N ARG A 212 -10.33 -3.67 -12.22
CA ARG A 212 -9.68 -2.86 -11.18
C ARG A 212 -9.74 -1.38 -11.50
N TYR A 213 -9.43 -1.02 -12.75
CA TYR A 213 -9.53 0.36 -13.22
C TYR A 213 -10.96 0.90 -13.12
N GLY A 214 -11.96 0.11 -13.54
CA GLY A 214 -13.37 0.50 -13.44
C GLY A 214 -13.86 0.66 -12.00
N LEU A 215 -13.24 -0.01 -11.02
CA LEU A 215 -13.58 0.12 -9.60
C LEU A 215 -12.97 1.37 -8.96
N GLU A 216 -12.00 2.05 -9.60
CA GLU A 216 -11.44 3.30 -9.08
C GLU A 216 -12.50 4.42 -8.96
N GLN A 217 -13.57 4.35 -9.75
CA GLN A 217 -14.66 5.32 -9.76
C GLN A 217 -16.03 4.63 -9.89
N GLY A 218 -16.84 4.73 -8.84
CA GLY A 218 -18.24 4.30 -8.83
C GLY A 218 -19.19 5.36 -9.41
N LEU A 219 -20.48 5.20 -9.11
CA LEU A 219 -21.55 6.06 -9.62
C LEU A 219 -21.40 7.52 -9.16
N PHE A 220 -20.86 7.71 -7.96
CA PHE A 220 -20.61 9.02 -7.37
C PHE A 220 -19.13 9.44 -7.49
N GLY A 221 -18.33 8.68 -8.24
CA GLY A 221 -16.93 8.97 -8.50
C GLY A 221 -15.98 8.58 -7.37
N TRP A 222 -16.41 7.74 -6.42
CA TRP A 222 -15.53 7.22 -5.37
C TRP A 222 -15.11 5.79 -5.63
N ASN A 223 -13.98 5.38 -5.05
CA ASN A 223 -13.46 4.02 -5.20
C ASN A 223 -14.48 2.99 -4.65
N VAL A 224 -14.68 1.92 -5.40
CA VAL A 224 -15.65 0.85 -5.10
C VAL A 224 -14.95 -0.29 -4.37
N THR A 225 -15.52 -0.73 -3.25
CA THR A 225 -15.03 -1.85 -2.43
C THR A 225 -16.17 -2.68 -1.86
N ASP A 226 -15.81 -3.81 -1.25
CA ASP A 226 -16.70 -4.73 -0.51
C ASP A 226 -17.93 -5.18 -1.33
#